data_AF-A0A843RVZ6-F1
#
_entry.id   AF-A0A843RVZ6-F1
#
_cell.length_a   1.000
_cell.length_b   1.000
_cell.length_c   1.000
_cell.angle_alpha   90.00
_cell.angle_beta   90.00
_cell.angle_gamma   90.00
#
_symmetry.space_group_name_H-M   'P 1'
#
loop_
_entity.id
_entity.type
_entity.pdbx_description
1 polymer ?
#
loop_
_entity_poly.entity_id
_entity_poly.type
_entity_poly.pdbx_seq_one_letter_code
_entity_poly.pdbx_strand_id
1 'polypeptide(L)'
;MEIAIPKSLEALVRRKVEEGHYTTEAEVVADALRLMQVRDEVAAVKRDRLRDALEQGFEDVAAGRVIELETEDQIDALFASL
;
A
#
# COMPACT_ATOMS: atom_id res chain seq x y z
N MET A 1 0.82 2.41 -29.21
CA MET A 1 0.21 3.24 -28.14
C MET A 1 1.22 4.30 -27.78
N GLU A 2 0.88 5.57 -27.94
CA GLU A 2 1.72 6.68 -27.50
C GLU A 2 1.18 7.22 -26.18
N ILE A 3 2.07 7.47 -25.23
CA ILE A 3 1.71 7.95 -23.89
C ILE A 3 2.47 9.26 -23.67
N ALA A 4 1.75 10.32 -23.33
CA ALA A 4 2.36 11.58 -22.97
C ALA A 4 2.85 11.52 -21.52
N ILE A 5 4.12 11.87 -21.30
CA ILE A 5 4.71 11.98 -19.96
C ILE A 5 5.28 13.40 -19.75
N PRO A 6 5.27 13.92 -18.52
CA PRO A 6 5.96 15.17 -18.18
C PRO A 6 7.43 15.16 -18.56
N LYS A 7 7.96 16.32 -18.97
CA LYS A 7 9.37 16.48 -19.39
C LYS A 7 10.38 16.07 -18.30
N SER A 8 10.00 16.23 -17.03
CA SER A 8 10.81 15.76 -15.90
C SER A 8 10.96 14.23 -15.86
N LEU A 9 9.92 13.48 -16.21
CA LEU A 9 9.96 12.01 -16.28
C LEU A 9 10.69 11.54 -17.53
N GLU A 10 10.53 12.23 -18.66
CA GLU A 10 11.32 11.95 -19.88
C GLU A 10 12.82 12.07 -19.60
N ALA A 11 13.24 13.14 -18.90
CA ALA A 11 14.64 13.33 -18.50
C ALA A 11 15.14 12.24 -17.53
N LEU A 12 14.30 11.75 -16.62
CA LEU A 12 14.64 10.66 -15.72
C LEU A 12 14.82 9.34 -16.48
N VAL A 13 13.92 9.03 -17.42
CA VAL A 13 13.99 7.82 -18.24
C VAL A 13 15.27 7.81 -19.08
N ARG A 14 15.59 8.93 -19.76
CA ARG A 14 16.84 9.05 -20.52
C ARG A 14 18.07 8.84 -19.65
N ARG A 15 18.13 9.47 -18.48
CA ARG A 15 19.25 9.31 -17.55
C ARG A 15 19.45 7.84 -17.15
N LYS A 16 18.36 7.10 -16.92
CA LYS A 16 18.44 5.68 -16.55
C LYS A 16 19.01 4.79 -17.66
N VAL A 17 18.77 5.15 -18.92
CA VAL A 17 19.38 4.48 -20.09
C VAL A 17 20.84 4.90 -20.23
N GLU A 18 21.16 6.20 -20.09
CA GLU A 18 22.52 6.74 -20.17
C GLU A 18 23.46 6.17 -19.09
N GLU A 19 22.94 5.90 -17.89
CA GLU A 19 23.67 5.21 -16.80
C GLU A 19 23.96 3.73 -17.10
N GLY A 20 23.42 3.18 -18.20
CA GLY A 20 23.63 1.80 -18.62
C GLY A 20 22.81 0.77 -17.82
N HIS A 21 21.88 1.23 -16.97
CA HIS A 21 21.01 0.34 -16.20
C HIS A 21 19.92 -0.32 -17.06
N TYR A 22 19.58 0.27 -18.20
CA TYR A 22 18.55 -0.19 -19.12
C TYR A 22 18.99 0.03 -20.56
N THR A 23 18.49 -0.81 -21.47
CA THR A 23 18.85 -0.75 -22.89
C THR A 23 17.96 0.22 -23.68
N THR A 24 16.71 0.39 -23.25
CA THR A 24 15.71 1.23 -23.95
C THR A 24 14.82 1.99 -22.98
N GLU A 25 14.21 3.09 -23.42
CA GLU A 25 13.22 3.82 -22.60
C GLU A 25 12.00 2.95 -22.26
N ALA A 26 11.59 2.07 -23.19
CA ALA A 26 10.47 1.16 -22.99
C ALA A 26 10.70 0.18 -21.84
N GLU A 27 11.94 -0.27 -21.66
CA GLU A 27 12.33 -1.15 -20.57
C GLU A 27 12.22 -0.45 -19.21
N VAL A 28 12.67 0.82 -19.12
CA VAL A 28 12.53 1.64 -17.92
C VAL A 28 11.06 1.80 -17.53
N VAL A 29 10.20 2.12 -18.50
CA VAL A 29 8.77 2.32 -18.27
C VAL A 29 8.09 1.00 -17.85
N ALA A 30 8.43 -0.11 -18.51
CA ALA A 30 7.88 -1.42 -18.17
C ALA A 30 8.26 -1.84 -16.74
N ASP A 31 9.50 -1.61 -16.32
CA ASP A 31 9.93 -1.93 -14.97
C ASP A 31 9.28 -1.02 -13.92
N ALA A 32 9.18 0.28 -14.20
CA ALA A 32 8.45 1.21 -13.34
C ALA A 32 6.98 0.79 -13.14
N LEU A 33 6.29 0.36 -14.22
CA LEU A 33 4.91 -0.13 -14.13
C LEU A 33 4.81 -1.45 -13.37
N ARG A 34 5.80 -2.35 -13.50
CA ARG A 34 5.86 -3.58 -12.70
C ARG A 34 5.98 -3.27 -11.21
N LEU A 35 6.85 -2.32 -10.84
CA LEU A 35 6.97 -1.87 -9.45
C LEU A 35 5.67 -1.23 -8.93
N MET A 36 4.99 -0.45 -9.77
CA MET A 36 3.68 0.12 -9.42
C MET A 36 2.63 -0.97 -9.21
N GLN A 37 2.58 -1.98 -10.09
CA GLN A 37 1.65 -3.10 -9.95
C GLN A 37 1.88 -3.87 -8.65
N VAL A 38 3.13 -4.20 -8.31
CA VAL A 38 3.47 -4.87 -7.04
C VAL A 38 3.00 -4.06 -5.84
N ARG A 39 3.19 -2.73 -5.87
CA ARG A 39 2.72 -1.85 -4.80
C ARG A 39 1.20 -1.88 -4.68
N ASP A 40 0.49 -1.86 -5.80
CA ASP A 40 -0.97 -1.87 -5.83
C ASP A 40 -1.53 -3.22 -5.35
N GLU A 41 -0.88 -4.33 -5.69
CA GLU A 41 -1.18 -5.67 -5.18
C GLU A 41 -1.00 -5.77 -3.67
N VAL A 42 0.13 -5.26 -3.14
CA VAL A 42 0.37 -5.21 -1.69
C VAL A 42 -0.69 -4.36 -0.99
N ALA A 43 -1.08 -3.23 -1.58
CA ALA A 43 -2.12 -2.38 -1.04
C ALA A 43 -3.49 -3.09 -1.05
N ALA A 44 -3.79 -3.88 -2.08
CA ALA A 44 -5.00 -4.70 -2.15
C ALA A 44 -5.04 -5.74 -1.03
N VAL A 45 -3.98 -6.53 -0.87
CA VAL A 45 -3.87 -7.54 0.20
C VAL A 45 -4.04 -6.91 1.58
N LYS A 46 -3.46 -5.74 1.84
CA LYS A 46 -3.64 -5.02 3.10
C LYS A 46 -5.10 -4.61 3.34
N ARG A 47 -5.79 -4.12 2.30
CA ARG A 47 -7.21 -3.75 2.40
C ARG A 47 -8.09 -4.96 2.65
N ASP A 48 -7.80 -6.08 2.01
CA ASP A 48 -8.55 -7.33 2.20
C ASP A 48 -8.39 -7.82 3.63
N ARG A 49 -7.16 -7.85 4.16
CA ARG A 49 -6.92 -8.17 5.57
C ARG A 49 -7.62 -7.24 6.56
N LEU A 50 -7.68 -5.94 6.26
CA LEU A 50 -8.44 -4.99 7.07
C LEU A 50 -9.94 -5.25 6.99
N ARG A 51 -10.46 -5.65 5.83
CA ARG A 51 -11.86 -6.03 5.65
C ARG A 51 -12.19 -7.25 6.51
N ASP A 52 -11.36 -8.28 6.45
CA ASP A 52 -11.53 -9.52 7.23
C ASP A 52 -11.49 -9.21 8.74
N ALA A 53 -10.56 -8.37 9.19
CA ALA A 53 -10.46 -7.96 10.58
C ALA A 53 -11.69 -7.15 11.05
N LEU A 54 -12.25 -6.31 10.18
CA LEU A 54 -13.48 -5.58 10.48
C LEU A 54 -14.68 -6.52 10.59
N GLU A 55 -14.80 -7.49 9.68
CA GLU A 55 -15.85 -8.51 9.72
C GLU A 55 -15.78 -9.31 11.02
N GLN A 56 -14.59 -9.77 11.40
CA GLN A 56 -14.37 -10.42 12.69
C GLN A 56 -14.76 -9.52 13.88
N GLY A 57 -14.40 -8.24 13.82
CA GLY A 57 -14.78 -7.26 14.85
C GLY A 57 -16.29 -7.07 14.95
N PHE A 58 -17.02 -7.06 13.83
CA PHE A 58 -18.48 -6.99 13.84
C PHE A 58 -19.12 -8.25 14.43
N GLU A 59 -18.57 -9.43 14.14
CA GLU A 59 -19.01 -10.68 14.76
C GLU A 59 -18.76 -10.69 16.27
N ASP A 60 -17.61 -10.18 16.71
CA ASP A 60 -17.27 -10.04 18.13
C ASP A 60 -18.24 -9.11 18.84
N VAL A 61 -18.56 -7.95 18.25
CA VAL A 61 -19.58 -7.02 18.76
C VAL A 61 -20.95 -7.70 18.85
N ALA A 62 -21.39 -8.38 17.80
CA ALA A 62 -22.69 -9.05 17.77
C ALA A 62 -22.79 -10.17 18.82
N ALA A 63 -21.68 -10.84 19.12
CA ALA A 63 -21.59 -11.87 20.14
C ALA A 63 -21.32 -11.33 21.56
N GLY A 64 -21.19 -10.01 21.72
CA GLY A 64 -20.89 -9.36 23.00
C GLY A 64 -19.45 -9.58 23.49
N ARG A 65 -18.52 -9.99 22.62
CA ARG A 65 -17.08 -10.11 22.91
C ARG A 65 -16.42 -8.73 22.82
N VAL A 66 -16.88 -7.80 23.65
CA VAL A 66 -16.40 -6.42 23.69
C VAL A 66 -15.93 -6.05 25.09
N ILE A 67 -15.05 -5.07 25.15
CA ILE A 67 -14.65 -4.40 26.38
C ILE A 67 -15.16 -2.96 26.31
N GLU A 68 -15.82 -2.51 27.37
CA GLU A 68 -16.26 -1.12 27.50
C GLU A 68 -15.12 -0.31 28.11
N LEU A 69 -14.72 0.75 27.41
CA LEU A 69 -13.71 1.70 27.86
C LEU A 69 -14.39 3.07 27.92
N GLU A 70 -14.40 3.68 29.09
CA GLU A 70 -15.04 4.96 29.37
C GLU A 70 -14.05 6.12 29.40
N THR A 71 -12.75 5.84 29.63
CA THR A 71 -11.71 6.86 29.75
C THR A 71 -10.51 6.58 28.87
N GLU A 72 -9.77 7.64 28.49
CA GLU A 72 -8.51 7.52 27.74
C GLU A 72 -7.45 6.71 28.50
N ASP A 73 -7.37 6.85 29.83
CA ASP A 73 -6.46 6.07 30.67
C ASP A 73 -6.67 4.54 30.54
N GLN A 74 -7.92 4.11 30.33
CA GLN A 74 -8.26 2.69 30.11
C GLN A 74 -7.81 2.21 28.73
N ILE A 75 -7.83 3.08 27.73
CA ILE A 75 -7.33 2.79 26.38
C ILE A 75 -5.81 2.59 26.41
N ASP A 76 -5.09 3.49 27.06
CA ASP A 76 -3.63 3.39 27.19
C ASP A 76 -3.22 2.13 27.98
N ALA A 77 -3.92 1.83 29.08
CA ALA A 77 -3.69 0.63 29.87
C ALA A 77 -3.93 -0.67 29.07
N LEU A 78 -4.96 -0.68 28.21
CA LEU A 78 -5.23 -1.80 27.30
C LEU A 78 -4.06 -1.98 26.32
N PHE A 79 -3.64 -0.93 25.63
CA PHE A 79 -2.55 -1.02 24.65
C PHE A 79 -1.22 -1.42 25.29
N ALA A 80 -0.95 -1.02 26.54
CA ALA A 80 0.22 -1.46 27.29
C ALA A 80 0.18 -2.94 27.69
N SER A 81 -0.99 -3.58 27.64
CA SER A 81 -1.20 -4.99 28.03
C SER A 81 -1.21 -5.98 26.86
N LEU A 82 -1.24 -5.47 25.62
CA LEU A 82 -1.21 -6.26 24.37
C LEU A 82 0.23 -6.60 23.95
#